data_AF-A0A8H9IVG7-F1
#
_entry.id   AF-A0A8H9IVG7-F1
#
_cell.length_a   1.000
_cell.length_b   1.000
_cell.length_c   1.000
_cell.angle_alpha   90.00
_cell.angle_beta   90.00
_cell.angle_gamma   90.00
#
_symmetry.space_group_name_H-M   'P 1'
#
loop_
_entity.id
_entity.type
_entity.pdbx_description
1 polymer ?
#
loop_
_entity_poly.entity_id
_entity_poly.type
_entity_poly.pdbx_seq_one_letter_code
_entity_poly.pdbx_strand_id
1 'polypeptide(L)' 'MRKLVVGILVGLGALVVTATPASASGWYYTGYWYSSSFYCEAGYQQLVGDQQVDLPHECRLDAVGVYELWRMSA' A
#
# COMPACT_ATOMS: atom_id res chain seq x y z
N MET A 1 32.28 38.22 -6.19
CA MET A 1 31.51 38.20 -7.45
C MET A 1 30.82 36.85 -7.56
N ARG A 2 29.52 36.90 -7.89
CA ARG A 2 28.61 35.76 -8.16
C ARG A 2 29.26 34.70 -9.04
N LYS A 3 28.99 33.41 -8.80
CA LYS A 3 28.31 32.49 -9.75
C LYS A 3 27.53 31.42 -8.97
N LEU A 4 26.27 31.29 -9.36
CA LEU A 4 25.22 30.41 -8.84
C LEU A 4 25.00 29.28 -9.87
N VAL A 5 24.27 28.25 -9.44
CA VAL A 5 23.65 27.15 -10.24
C VAL A 5 24.64 26.01 -10.56
N VAL A 6 24.38 24.74 -10.23
CA VAL A 6 23.52 23.72 -10.89
C VAL A 6 23.62 22.48 -9.96
N GLY A 7 22.63 21.62 -9.70
CA GLY A 7 21.30 21.41 -10.22
C GLY A 7 20.67 20.27 -9.42
N ILE A 8 19.35 20.26 -9.38
CA ILE A 8 18.51 19.28 -8.71
C ILE A 8 18.66 17.93 -9.42
N LEU A 9 19.19 16.91 -8.75
CA LEU A 9 18.99 15.52 -9.12
C LEU A 9 18.01 14.93 -8.12
N VAL A 10 16.72 15.05 -8.45
CA VAL A 10 15.70 14.19 -7.85
C VAL A 10 16.03 12.78 -8.33
N GLY A 11 16.65 11.99 -7.48
CA GLY A 11 16.72 10.55 -7.68
C GLY A 11 15.31 10.01 -7.55
N LEU A 12 14.60 9.92 -8.68
CA LEU A 12 13.47 9.00 -8.80
C LEU A 12 14.06 7.58 -8.66
N GLY A 13 14.11 7.10 -7.42
CA GLY A 13 14.29 5.68 -7.16
C GLY A 13 13.12 4.98 -7.81
N ALA A 14 13.38 4.31 -8.93
CA ALA A 14 12.44 3.39 -9.53
C ALA A 14 12.21 2.27 -8.52
N LEU A 15 11.15 2.43 -7.71
CA LEU A 15 10.54 1.34 -6.99
C LEU A 15 10.06 0.38 -8.08
N VAL A 16 10.82 -0.69 -8.27
CA VAL A 16 10.39 -1.85 -9.05
C VAL A 16 9.25 -2.45 -8.24
N VAL A 17 8.05 -1.92 -8.44
CA VAL A 17 6.81 -2.53 -7.98
C VAL A 17 6.70 -3.82 -8.79
N THR A 18 7.20 -4.91 -8.23
CA THR A 18 6.75 -6.24 -8.60
C THR A 18 5.32 -6.36 -8.11
N ALA A 19 4.38 -5.80 -8.87
CA ALA A 19 2.96 -6.09 -8.71
C ALA A 19 2.78 -7.58 -8.97
N THR A 20 2.83 -8.38 -7.91
CA THR A 20 2.36 -9.76 -7.98
C THR A 20 0.84 -9.68 -8.23
N PRO A 21 0.32 -10.33 -9.30
CA PRO A 21 -1.10 -10.30 -9.55
C PRO A 21 -1.76 -11.23 -8.53
N ALA A 22 -2.19 -10.71 -7.38
CA ALA A 22 -3.13 -11.45 -6.55
C ALA A 22 -4.54 -11.32 -7.15
N SER A 23 -4.71 -11.82 -8.37
CA SER A 23 -6.02 -12.08 -8.96
C SER A 23 -6.58 -13.39 -8.39
N ALA A 24 -6.75 -13.45 -7.07
CA ALA A 24 -7.79 -14.29 -6.49
C ALA A 24 -9.11 -13.59 -6.86
N SER A 25 -10.01 -14.28 -7.57
CA SER A 25 -11.11 -13.77 -8.42
C SER A 25 -12.16 -12.84 -7.77
N GLY A 26 -11.73 -11.78 -7.09
CA GLY A 26 -12.54 -10.84 -6.32
C GLY A 26 -11.75 -10.00 -5.32
N TRP A 27 -10.45 -10.25 -5.12
CA TRP A 27 -9.59 -9.47 -4.23
C TRP A 27 -8.79 -8.42 -5.00
N TYR A 28 -8.73 -7.19 -4.48
CA TYR A 28 -7.88 -6.12 -5.00
C TYR A 28 -7.02 -5.52 -3.88
N TYR A 29 -5.80 -5.13 -4.26
CA TYR A 29 -4.91 -4.41 -3.36
C TYR A 29 -5.39 -2.97 -3.21
N THR A 30 -5.50 -2.50 -1.97
CA THR A 30 -6.04 -1.16 -1.67
C THR A 30 -5.02 -0.03 -1.88
N GLY A 31 -3.74 -0.35 -2.10
CA GLY A 31 -2.65 0.63 -2.19
C GLY A 31 -2.02 1.00 -0.84
N TYR A 32 -2.55 0.47 0.27
CA TYR A 32 -2.01 0.70 1.62
C TYR A 32 -1.10 -0.44 2.06
N TRP A 33 0.04 -0.10 2.64
CA TRP A 33 0.98 -1.04 3.22
C TRP A 33 1.39 -0.57 4.63
N TYR A 34 1.71 -1.53 5.49
CA TYR A 34 1.97 -1.31 6.90
C TYR A 34 3.17 -2.13 7.35
N SER A 35 3.88 -1.65 8.38
CA SER A 35 5.06 -2.34 8.93
C SER A 35 4.71 -3.59 9.75
N SER A 36 3.45 -3.78 10.13
CA SER A 36 2.97 -4.95 10.88
C SER A 36 1.52 -5.26 10.55
N SER A 37 1.11 -6.50 10.82
CA SER A 37 -0.29 -6.93 10.69
C SER A 37 -1.22 -6.09 11.56
N PHE A 38 -0.82 -5.77 12.78
CA PHE A 38 -1.60 -4.93 13.70
C PHE A 38 -1.94 -3.56 13.09
N TYR A 39 -0.96 -2.88 12.48
CA TYR A 39 -1.20 -1.59 11.85
C TYR A 39 -2.04 -1.71 10.56
N CYS A 40 -1.94 -2.84 9.87
CA CYS A 40 -2.77 -3.12 8.71
C CYS A 40 -4.26 -3.29 9.09
N GLU A 41 -4.55 -4.05 10.14
CA GLU A 41 -5.90 -4.20 10.68
C GLU A 41 -6.48 -2.85 11.16
N ALA A 42 -5.68 -2.08 11.92
CA ALA A 42 -6.08 -0.75 12.35
C ALA A 42 -6.28 0.23 11.17
N GLY A 43 -5.50 0.07 10.11
CA GLY A 43 -5.62 0.83 8.87
C GLY A 43 -6.91 0.52 8.12
N TYR A 44 -7.30 -0.76 8.06
CA TYR A 44 -8.59 -1.16 7.52
C TYR A 44 -9.75 -0.52 8.30
N GLN A 45 -9.74 -0.59 9.62
CA GLN A 45 -10.76 0.02 10.48
C GLN A 45 -10.87 1.54 10.27
N GLN A 46 -9.76 2.22 10.01
CA GLN A 46 -9.77 3.65 9.66
C GLN A 46 -10.35 3.95 8.27
N LEU A 47 -10.22 3.02 7.32
CA LEU A 47 -10.74 3.19 5.95
C LEU A 47 -12.24 2.96 5.86
N VAL A 48 -12.77 1.97 6.59
CA VAL A 48 -14.22 1.73 6.65
C VAL A 48 -14.91 2.65 7.65
N GLY A 49 -14.19 3.09 8.69
CA GLY A 49 -14.75 3.93 9.74
C GLY A 49 -15.93 3.25 10.45
N ASP A 50 -16.84 4.07 11.00
CA ASP A 50 -18.11 3.60 11.60
C ASP A 50 -19.18 3.30 10.51
N GLN A 51 -18.85 3.50 9.23
CA GLN A 51 -19.77 3.39 8.12
C GLN A 51 -19.58 2.09 7.33
N GLN A 52 -20.65 1.28 7.37
CA GLN A 52 -21.07 0.32 6.36
C GLN A 52 -20.28 -0.99 6.26
N VAL A 53 -21.08 -2.07 6.26
CA VAL A 53 -20.83 -3.43 5.76
C VAL A 53 -19.35 -3.78 5.69
N ASP A 54 -18.89 -4.43 6.76
CA ASP A 54 -17.55 -5.01 6.85
C ASP A 54 -17.34 -5.97 5.66
N LEU A 55 -16.70 -5.46 4.61
CA LEU A 55 -16.37 -6.24 3.43
C LEU A 55 -15.12 -7.05 3.76
N PRO A 56 -15.04 -8.33 3.37
CA PRO A 56 -13.86 -9.14 3.66
C PRO A 56 -12.57 -8.42 3.27
N HIS A 57 -11.64 -8.32 4.21
CA HIS A 57 -10.31 -7.77 4.05
C HIS A 57 -9.24 -8.79 4.47
N GLU A 58 -8.03 -8.62 3.95
CA GLU A 58 -6.87 -9.44 4.33
C GLU A 58 -5.61 -8.58 4.42
N CYS A 59 -4.83 -8.81 5.48
CA CYS A 59 -3.50 -8.25 5.65
C CYS A 59 -2.44 -9.27 5.22
N ARG A 60 -1.95 -9.15 3.99
CA ARG A 60 -1.01 -10.11 3.38
C ARG A 60 0.42 -9.61 3.55
N LEU A 61 1.31 -10.46 4.05
CA LEU A 61 2.74 -10.15 4.10
C LEU A 61 3.33 -10.33 2.69
N ASP A 62 3.89 -9.26 2.11
CA ASP A 62 4.58 -9.32 0.83
C ASP A 62 6.07 -9.73 1.01
N ALA A 63 6.72 -10.10 -0.10
CA ALA A 63 8.11 -10.52 -0.18
C ALA A 63 9.11 -9.49 0.35
N VAL A 64 8.74 -8.20 0.37
CA VAL A 64 9.57 -7.11 0.94
C VAL A 64 9.36 -6.90 2.45
N GLY A 65 8.55 -7.74 3.11
CA GLY A 65 8.35 -7.71 4.56
C GLY A 65 7.35 -6.66 5.05
N VAL A 66 6.48 -6.14 4.18
CA VAL A 66 5.39 -5.23 4.54
C VAL A 66 4.05 -5.94 4.47
N TYR A 67 3.10 -5.52 5.29
CA TYR A 67 1.72 -6.00 5.27
C TYR A 67 0.89 -5.14 4.34
N GLU A 68 0.44 -5.72 3.24
CA GLU A 68 -0.47 -5.11 2.27
C GLU A 68 -1.93 -5.32 2.69
N LEU A 69 -2.75 -4.28 2.57
CA LEU A 69 -4.19 -4.40 2.78
C LEU A 69 -4.90 -4.74 1.46
N TRP A 70 -5.56 -5.90 1.45
CA TRP A 70 -6.36 -6.40 0.34
C TRP A 70 -7.85 -6.40 0.73
N ARG A 71 -8.73 -6.13 -0.22
CA ARG A 71 -10.19 -6.13 -0.02
C ARG A 71 -10.90 -6.87 -1.12
N MET A 72 -12.08 -7.40 -0.83
CA MET A 72 -12.96 -7.89 -1.89
C MET A 72 -13.67 -6.73 -2.60
N SER A 73 -13.70 -6.77 -3.94
CA SER A 73 -14.62 -5.96 -4.73
C SER A 73 -16.02 -6.54 -4.57
N ALA A 74 -16.96 -5.73 -4.06
CA ALA A 74 -18.37 -6.07 -3.96
C ALA A 74 -19.01 -6.31 -5.33
#